data_AF-V9L0U6-F1
#
_entry.id   AF-V9L0U6-F1
#
_cell.length_a   1.000
_cell.length_b   1.000
_cell.length_c   1.000
_cell.angle_alpha   90.00
_cell.angle_beta   90.00
_cell.angle_gamma   90.00
#
_symmetry.space_group_name_H-M   'P 1'
#
loop_
_entity.id
_entity.type
_entity.pdbx_description
1 polymer ?
#
loop_
_entity_poly.entity_id
_entity_poly.type
_entity_poly.pdbx_seq_one_letter_code
_entity_poly.pdbx_strand_id
1 'polypeptide(L)'
;MQTIRLFALLLIRVALFSSLEADAQNSCENNCGQRLTTCSCHVTCEPLGNCCQDYRDYCLQISPQSGTLMGGTDFFTVNATFKPTDKIVCRFKSEIDIEGYVDGERKAHCISPLLFENGRVPFELSTDGGQTFSRRGTWVSVQHNKYSYDFKSILLNATKWQYYGTPNVTGNLTLLWKKSPLFPGLAVNVELWGYRETGEPYTDNWRAEWKFLYTLGKGVPNTGYFTFVPKPAEKPYSDWEIGALRLTNSNESVGIQNVRSVWSSSHALAWHLEETFRRDSAAWAYSKCLAWHETEQTLPNFLSEIADCPCTLAQARADTGRFHTDYGCDIEQGSLCTYHPGAVHCVRAIQASPRYG
;
A
#
# COMPACT_ATOMS: atom_id res chain seq x y z
N MET A 1 -12.37 -69.39 7.19
CA MET A 1 -12.87 -68.21 6.43
C MET A 1 -12.76 -66.88 7.17
N GLN A 2 -12.72 -66.84 8.51
CA GLN A 2 -12.61 -65.58 9.29
C GLN A 2 -11.22 -64.93 9.26
N THR A 3 -10.15 -65.72 9.26
CA THR A 3 -8.74 -65.24 9.26
C THR A 3 -8.33 -64.56 7.95
N ILE A 4 -8.85 -65.02 6.81
CA ILE A 4 -8.58 -64.41 5.50
C ILE A 4 -9.26 -63.03 5.36
N ARG A 5 -10.46 -62.88 5.93
CA ARG A 5 -11.16 -61.58 5.96
C ARG A 5 -10.44 -60.55 6.83
N LEU A 6 -9.87 -60.97 7.96
CA LEU A 6 -9.10 -60.08 8.84
C LEU A 6 -7.82 -59.58 8.17
N PHE A 7 -7.10 -60.46 7.46
CA PHE A 7 -5.90 -60.09 6.71
C PHE A 7 -6.19 -59.13 5.55
N ALA A 8 -7.28 -59.35 4.82
CA ALA A 8 -7.72 -58.45 3.76
C ALA A 8 -8.10 -57.05 4.30
N LEU A 9 -8.79 -56.98 5.44
CA LEU A 9 -9.13 -55.72 6.10
C LEU A 9 -7.88 -54.98 6.63
N LEU A 10 -6.87 -55.70 7.11
CA LEU A 10 -5.61 -55.12 7.59
C LEU A 10 -4.78 -54.56 6.42
N LEU A 11 -4.68 -55.30 5.31
CA LEU A 11 -3.98 -54.85 4.09
C LEU A 11 -4.66 -53.64 3.45
N ILE A 12 -5.99 -53.61 3.42
CA ILE A 12 -6.75 -52.45 2.94
C ILE A 12 -6.50 -51.22 3.84
N ARG A 13 -6.45 -51.40 5.16
CA ARG A 13 -6.13 -50.30 6.09
C ARG A 13 -4.69 -49.81 5.94
N VAL A 14 -3.72 -50.70 5.78
CA VAL A 14 -2.31 -50.31 5.56
C VAL A 14 -2.13 -49.60 4.22
N ALA A 15 -2.81 -50.06 3.16
CA ALA A 15 -2.81 -49.39 1.85
C ALA A 15 -3.48 -48.01 1.91
N LEU A 16 -4.60 -47.87 2.62
CA LEU A 16 -5.28 -46.58 2.83
C LEU A 16 -4.43 -45.61 3.65
N PHE A 17 -3.78 -46.07 4.71
CA PHE A 17 -2.88 -45.23 5.53
C PHE A 17 -1.65 -44.77 4.74
N SER A 18 -1.04 -45.64 3.94
CA SER A 18 0.12 -45.28 3.11
C SER A 18 -0.21 -44.35 1.94
N SER A 19 -1.42 -44.44 1.37
CA SER A 19 -1.89 -43.43 0.40
C SER A 19 -2.17 -42.06 1.03
N LEU A 20 -2.67 -42.02 2.26
CA LEU A 20 -2.95 -40.77 2.99
C LEU A 20 -1.67 -40.01 3.38
N GLU A 21 -0.60 -40.72 3.76
CA GLU A 21 0.71 -40.09 4.06
C GLU A 21 1.44 -39.60 2.80
N ALA A 22 1.28 -40.28 1.66
CA ALA A 22 1.88 -39.88 0.39
C ALA A 22 1.23 -38.61 -0.21
N ASP A 23 -0.08 -38.42 -0.01
CA ASP A 23 -0.80 -37.20 -0.42
C ASP A 23 -0.44 -35.99 0.47
N ALA A 24 -0.23 -36.20 1.78
CA ALA A 24 0.18 -35.12 2.68
C ALA A 24 1.59 -34.58 2.40
N GLN A 25 2.48 -35.40 1.82
CA GLN A 25 3.85 -34.99 1.46
C GLN A 25 3.95 -34.14 0.18
N ASN A 26 2.88 -34.04 -0.62
CA ASN A 26 2.88 -33.33 -1.90
C ASN A 26 1.77 -32.26 -1.98
N SER A 27 1.41 -31.67 -0.84
CA SER A 27 0.42 -30.60 -0.75
C SER A 27 1.08 -29.22 -0.66
N CYS A 28 0.49 -28.24 -1.35
CA CYS A 28 0.87 -26.84 -1.26
C CYS A 28 0.30 -26.10 -0.05
N GLU A 29 -0.53 -26.74 0.76
CA GLU A 29 -0.96 -26.18 2.04
C GLU A 29 0.27 -25.87 2.90
N ASN A 30 0.48 -24.59 3.24
CA ASN A 30 1.67 -24.07 3.95
C ASN A 30 3.04 -24.26 3.26
N ASN A 31 3.08 -24.78 2.02
CA ASN A 31 4.33 -25.03 1.28
C ASN A 31 4.52 -24.13 0.05
N CYS A 32 3.75 -23.04 -0.06
CA CYS A 32 3.89 -22.09 -1.18
C CYS A 32 5.32 -21.56 -1.32
N GLY A 33 5.85 -21.61 -2.54
CA GLY A 33 7.25 -21.26 -2.83
C GLY A 33 8.24 -22.44 -2.77
N GLN A 34 7.83 -23.61 -2.27
CA GLN A 34 8.71 -24.78 -2.15
C GLN A 34 8.65 -25.69 -3.38
N ARG A 35 9.73 -26.46 -3.60
CA ARG A 35 9.74 -27.60 -4.53
C ARG A 35 9.58 -28.87 -3.70
N LEU A 36 8.57 -29.67 -3.98
CA LEU A 36 8.31 -30.94 -3.30
C LEU A 36 8.90 -32.10 -4.09
N THR A 37 8.77 -33.31 -3.56
CA THR A 37 9.43 -34.50 -4.09
C THR A 37 8.89 -34.90 -5.46
N THR A 38 7.57 -34.81 -5.69
CA THR A 38 6.92 -35.20 -6.95
C THR A 38 6.34 -34.03 -7.74
N CYS A 39 6.15 -32.87 -7.10
CA CYS A 39 5.55 -31.69 -7.69
C CYS A 39 6.16 -30.40 -7.10
N SER A 40 5.72 -29.22 -7.54
CA SER A 40 6.24 -27.95 -7.06
C SER A 40 5.11 -26.99 -6.68
N CYS A 41 5.31 -26.27 -5.57
CA CYS A 41 4.49 -25.15 -5.09
C CYS A 41 5.16 -23.79 -5.34
N HIS A 42 6.33 -23.79 -5.97
CA HIS A 42 7.00 -22.58 -6.44
C HIS A 42 6.33 -22.05 -7.71
N VAL A 43 6.26 -20.72 -7.88
CA VAL A 43 5.60 -20.04 -9.01
C VAL A 43 6.10 -20.47 -10.40
N THR A 44 7.30 -21.03 -10.48
CA THR A 44 7.86 -21.57 -11.73
C THR A 44 7.24 -22.91 -12.14
N CYS A 45 6.38 -23.51 -11.31
CA CYS A 45 5.78 -24.81 -11.63
C CYS A 45 4.83 -24.73 -12.82
N GLU A 46 4.16 -23.58 -13.02
CA GLU A 46 3.21 -23.38 -14.12
C GLU A 46 3.91 -23.44 -15.48
N PRO A 47 4.97 -22.63 -15.75
CA PRO A 47 5.68 -22.74 -17.03
C PRO A 47 6.42 -24.07 -17.19
N LEU A 48 6.75 -24.77 -16.09
CA LEU A 48 7.41 -26.09 -16.14
C LEU A 48 6.43 -27.27 -16.21
N GLY A 49 5.12 -27.03 -16.04
CA GLY A 49 4.09 -28.07 -16.08
C GLY A 49 4.16 -29.10 -14.94
N ASN A 50 4.74 -28.76 -13.79
CA ASN A 50 4.94 -29.69 -12.66
C ASN A 50 4.33 -29.19 -11.33
N CYS A 51 3.28 -28.37 -11.40
CA CYS A 51 2.58 -27.92 -10.20
C CYS A 51 1.91 -29.07 -9.45
N CYS A 52 1.87 -28.96 -8.12
CA CYS A 52 1.01 -29.83 -7.31
C CYS A 52 -0.46 -29.59 -7.65
N GLN A 53 -1.29 -30.60 -7.47
CA GLN A 53 -2.70 -30.54 -7.87
C GLN A 53 -3.47 -29.42 -7.15
N ASP A 54 -3.11 -29.16 -5.89
CA ASP A 54 -3.71 -28.17 -5.00
C ASP A 54 -2.98 -26.80 -5.02
N TYR A 55 -2.02 -26.61 -5.93
CA TYR A 55 -1.21 -25.39 -6.01
C TYR A 55 -2.07 -24.12 -6.10
N ARG A 56 -3.11 -24.13 -6.94
CA ARG A 56 -3.98 -22.96 -7.15
C ARG A 56 -4.97 -22.73 -6.01
N ASP A 57 -5.23 -23.75 -5.19
CA ASP A 57 -6.13 -23.66 -4.05
C ASP A 57 -5.45 -23.00 -2.85
N TYR A 58 -4.15 -23.27 -2.65
CA TYR A 58 -3.38 -22.76 -1.51
C TYR A 58 -2.45 -21.59 -1.86
N CYS A 59 -1.86 -21.57 -3.05
CA CYS A 59 -0.93 -20.52 -3.47
C CYS A 59 -1.62 -19.55 -4.43
N LEU A 60 -2.23 -18.53 -3.84
CA LEU A 60 -3.14 -17.63 -4.51
C LEU A 60 -2.41 -16.70 -5.49
N GLN A 61 -2.96 -16.66 -6.70
CA GLN A 61 -2.71 -15.60 -7.68
C GLN A 61 -3.83 -14.56 -7.61
N ILE A 62 -3.45 -13.29 -7.63
CA ILE A 62 -4.38 -12.17 -7.47
C ILE A 62 -4.29 -11.17 -8.63
N SER A 63 -5.35 -10.39 -8.81
CA SER A 63 -5.42 -9.28 -9.75
C SER A 63 -6.19 -8.10 -9.15
N PRO A 64 -5.68 -6.85 -9.25
CA PRO A 64 -4.30 -6.55 -9.60
C PRO A 64 -3.32 -7.15 -8.58
N GLN A 65 -2.05 -7.32 -8.97
CA GLN A 65 -1.01 -7.85 -8.07
C GLN A 65 -0.38 -6.78 -7.16
N SER A 66 -0.72 -5.51 -7.41
CA SER A 66 -0.11 -4.37 -6.76
C SER A 66 -1.11 -3.25 -6.54
N GLY A 67 -0.79 -2.43 -5.55
CA GLY A 67 -1.53 -1.21 -5.26
C GLY A 67 -0.69 -0.27 -4.42
N THR A 68 -1.24 0.90 -4.15
CA THR A 68 -0.51 1.87 -3.32
C THR A 68 -0.41 1.41 -1.87
N LEU A 69 0.71 1.74 -1.21
CA LEU A 69 0.87 1.58 0.23
C LEU A 69 -0.19 2.30 1.07
N MET A 70 -0.90 3.29 0.50
CA MET A 70 -2.00 4.00 1.17
C MET A 70 -3.25 3.12 1.37
N GLY A 71 -3.28 1.94 0.75
CA GLY A 71 -4.42 1.02 0.80
C GLY A 71 -5.56 1.42 -0.14
N GLY A 72 -6.69 0.73 0.01
CA GLY A 72 -7.93 1.01 -0.70
C GLY A 72 -8.07 0.36 -2.09
N THR A 73 -7.09 -0.43 -2.52
CA THR A 73 -7.16 -1.17 -3.78
C THR A 73 -7.92 -2.48 -3.56
N ASP A 74 -9.04 -2.67 -4.27
CA ASP A 74 -9.71 -3.96 -4.32
C ASP A 74 -8.98 -4.91 -5.27
N PHE A 75 -8.64 -6.11 -4.78
CA PHE A 75 -8.03 -7.16 -5.57
C PHE A 75 -8.74 -8.48 -5.32
N PHE A 76 -8.69 -9.36 -6.32
CA PHE A 76 -9.40 -10.63 -6.29
C PHE A 76 -8.51 -11.80 -6.70
N THR A 77 -8.90 -13.00 -6.28
CA THR A 77 -8.26 -14.26 -6.68
C THR A 77 -8.58 -14.62 -8.12
N VAL A 78 -7.58 -14.96 -8.93
CA VAL A 78 -7.78 -15.24 -10.38
C VAL A 78 -8.18 -16.69 -10.64
N ASN A 79 -7.52 -17.63 -9.96
CA ASN A 79 -7.61 -19.07 -10.27
C ASN A 79 -8.08 -19.92 -9.08
N ALA A 80 -8.87 -19.32 -8.18
CA ALA A 80 -9.44 -20.00 -7.02
C ALA A 80 -10.94 -19.69 -6.95
N THR A 81 -11.73 -20.71 -6.56
CA THR A 81 -13.20 -20.62 -6.48
C THR A 81 -13.65 -20.73 -5.03
N PHE A 82 -14.62 -19.89 -4.65
CA PHE A 82 -15.13 -19.77 -3.29
C PHE A 82 -16.65 -19.96 -3.23
N LYS A 83 -17.17 -20.32 -2.05
CA LYS A 83 -18.62 -20.37 -1.82
C LYS A 83 -19.12 -18.98 -1.45
N PRO A 84 -20.37 -18.61 -1.80
CA PRO A 84 -20.89 -17.28 -1.47
C PRO A 84 -21.12 -17.13 0.04
N THR A 85 -21.14 -18.25 0.78
CA THR A 85 -21.25 -18.31 2.24
C THR A 85 -19.89 -18.25 2.95
N ASP A 86 -18.77 -18.32 2.21
CA ASP A 86 -17.44 -18.24 2.81
C ASP A 86 -17.21 -16.84 3.37
N LYS A 87 -16.65 -16.77 4.58
CA LYS A 87 -16.34 -15.53 5.26
C LYS A 87 -14.88 -15.20 5.02
N ILE A 88 -14.63 -14.33 4.05
CA ILE A 88 -13.27 -13.99 3.63
C ILE A 88 -12.63 -13.03 4.62
N VAL A 89 -11.45 -13.38 5.11
CA VAL A 89 -10.56 -12.48 5.85
C VAL A 89 -9.17 -12.57 5.26
N CYS A 90 -8.60 -11.44 4.85
CA CYS A 90 -7.21 -11.36 4.41
C CYS A 90 -6.35 -10.79 5.53
N ARG A 91 -5.29 -11.53 5.90
CA ARG A 91 -4.33 -11.14 6.92
C ARG A 91 -3.02 -10.71 6.27
N PHE A 92 -2.63 -9.45 6.42
CA PHE A 92 -1.35 -8.93 5.95
C PHE A 92 -0.34 -8.91 7.09
N LYS A 93 0.90 -9.29 6.80
CA LYS A 93 2.01 -9.33 7.77
C LYS A 93 1.70 -10.10 9.06
N SER A 94 0.78 -11.06 9.01
CA SER A 94 0.32 -11.80 10.18
C SER A 94 -0.38 -10.97 11.28
N GLU A 95 -0.65 -9.68 11.05
CA GLU A 95 -1.14 -8.74 12.08
C GLU A 95 -2.39 -7.95 11.66
N ILE A 96 -2.54 -7.68 10.36
CA ILE A 96 -3.58 -6.78 9.86
C ILE A 96 -4.68 -7.60 9.18
N ASP A 97 -5.80 -7.79 9.88
CA ASP A 97 -6.96 -8.52 9.39
C ASP A 97 -7.96 -7.59 8.70
N ILE A 98 -8.22 -7.86 7.42
CA ILE A 98 -9.17 -7.12 6.59
C ILE A 98 -10.31 -8.02 6.17
N GLU A 99 -11.54 -7.56 6.37
CA GLU A 99 -12.74 -8.23 5.87
C GLU A 99 -12.78 -8.17 4.34
N GLY A 100 -12.96 -9.34 3.73
CA GLY A 100 -13.16 -9.51 2.30
C GLY A 100 -14.58 -9.94 1.98
N TYR A 101 -14.84 -10.24 0.71
CA TYR A 101 -16.13 -10.77 0.27
C TYR A 101 -15.96 -11.68 -0.96
N VAL A 102 -17.02 -12.43 -1.30
CA VAL A 102 -17.05 -13.26 -2.52
C VAL A 102 -17.96 -12.62 -3.55
N ASP A 103 -17.49 -12.44 -4.78
CA ASP A 103 -18.28 -11.84 -5.86
C ASP A 103 -19.22 -12.85 -6.55
N GLY A 104 -19.98 -12.36 -7.55
CA GLY A 104 -20.90 -13.19 -8.34
C GLY A 104 -20.19 -14.26 -9.19
N GLU A 105 -18.90 -14.08 -9.47
CA GLU A 105 -18.06 -15.02 -10.22
C GLU A 105 -17.35 -16.03 -9.30
N ARG A 106 -17.68 -16.06 -8.00
CA ARG A 106 -17.08 -16.93 -6.99
C ARG A 106 -15.61 -16.64 -6.70
N LYS A 107 -15.14 -15.41 -6.93
CA LYS A 107 -13.80 -14.94 -6.59
C LYS A 107 -13.82 -14.31 -5.21
N ALA A 108 -12.79 -14.57 -4.40
CA ALA A 108 -12.61 -13.85 -3.15
C ALA A 108 -11.93 -12.51 -3.44
N HIS A 109 -12.46 -11.46 -2.84
CA HIS A 109 -11.97 -10.10 -2.89
C HIS A 109 -11.49 -9.65 -1.53
N CYS A 110 -10.41 -8.87 -1.53
CA CYS A 110 -9.92 -8.17 -0.36
C CYS A 110 -9.49 -6.75 -0.76
N ILE A 111 -9.59 -5.83 0.20
CA ILE A 111 -9.16 -4.45 0.01
C ILE A 111 -7.80 -4.30 0.67
N SER A 112 -6.80 -3.84 -0.08
CA SER A 112 -5.45 -3.66 0.45
C SER A 112 -5.47 -2.69 1.64
N PRO A 113 -4.85 -3.03 2.79
CA PRO A 113 -4.78 -2.13 3.93
C PRO A 113 -3.81 -0.97 3.68
N LEU A 114 -3.82 0.00 4.58
CA LEU A 114 -2.71 0.93 4.74
C LEU A 114 -1.46 0.17 5.20
N LEU A 115 -0.34 0.39 4.54
CA LEU A 115 0.95 -0.25 4.80
C LEU A 115 2.02 0.83 4.92
N PHE A 116 2.93 0.66 5.88
CA PHE A 116 4.09 1.56 6.08
C PHE A 116 5.37 1.03 5.42
N GLU A 117 5.23 0.16 4.43
CA GLU A 117 6.35 -0.48 3.73
C GLU A 117 6.07 -0.59 2.22
N ASN A 118 7.15 -0.62 1.44
CA ASN A 118 7.15 -0.82 0.00
C ASN A 118 7.71 -2.20 -0.35
N GLY A 119 7.24 -2.79 -1.45
CA GLY A 119 7.71 -4.07 -1.96
C GLY A 119 6.71 -5.20 -1.77
N ARG A 120 7.22 -6.43 -1.68
CA ARG A 120 6.40 -7.65 -1.65
C ARG A 120 5.95 -7.95 -0.22
N VAL A 121 4.66 -7.87 0.01
CA VAL A 121 4.01 -8.11 1.31
C VAL A 121 3.26 -9.44 1.23
N PRO A 122 3.64 -10.46 2.01
CA PRO A 122 2.88 -11.70 2.08
C PRO A 122 1.53 -11.44 2.76
N PHE A 123 0.50 -12.12 2.27
CA PHE A 123 -0.80 -12.16 2.92
C PHE A 123 -1.33 -13.59 2.97
N GLU A 124 -2.19 -13.83 3.95
CA GLU A 124 -2.89 -15.09 4.13
C GLU A 124 -4.40 -14.85 3.96
N LEU A 125 -5.12 -15.85 3.47
CA LEU A 125 -6.56 -15.76 3.26
C LEU A 125 -7.28 -16.87 4.03
N SER A 126 -8.27 -16.46 4.80
CA SER A 126 -9.21 -17.30 5.52
C SER A 126 -10.56 -17.33 4.81
N THR A 127 -11.25 -18.47 4.87
CA THR A 127 -12.64 -18.64 4.40
C THR A 127 -13.64 -18.91 5.53
N ASP A 128 -13.16 -18.99 6.77
CA ASP A 128 -13.93 -19.34 7.97
C ASP A 128 -14.04 -18.18 8.97
N GLY A 129 -13.84 -16.95 8.50
CA GLY A 129 -13.95 -15.74 9.30
C GLY A 129 -12.73 -15.47 10.18
N GLY A 130 -11.55 -15.89 9.75
CA GLY A 130 -10.28 -15.64 10.44
C GLY A 130 -9.90 -16.69 11.49
N GLN A 131 -10.54 -17.86 11.51
CA GLN A 131 -10.17 -18.94 12.43
C GLN A 131 -8.94 -19.69 11.91
N THR A 132 -8.89 -19.95 10.60
CA THR A 132 -7.75 -20.61 9.94
C THR A 132 -7.30 -19.87 8.69
N PHE A 133 -5.98 -19.93 8.43
CA PHE A 133 -5.30 -19.23 7.33
C PHE A 133 -4.44 -20.24 6.55
N SER A 134 -5.07 -21.05 5.72
CA SER A 134 -4.38 -22.11 4.96
C SER A 134 -3.87 -21.63 3.59
N ARG A 135 -4.42 -20.53 3.06
CA ARG A 135 -4.11 -20.00 1.72
C ARG A 135 -3.20 -18.78 1.82
N ARG A 136 -2.23 -18.67 0.92
CA ARG A 136 -1.19 -17.64 0.94
C ARG A 136 -1.05 -16.97 -0.42
N GLY A 137 -0.76 -15.67 -0.43
CA GLY A 137 -0.46 -14.92 -1.64
C GLY A 137 0.59 -13.83 -1.38
N THR A 138 0.92 -13.08 -2.42
CA THR A 138 1.83 -11.94 -2.31
C THR A 138 1.20 -10.71 -2.94
N TRP A 139 1.15 -9.63 -2.17
CA TRP A 139 0.75 -8.30 -2.60
C TRP A 139 1.99 -7.46 -2.85
N VAL A 140 1.97 -6.57 -3.85
CA VAL A 140 3.06 -5.61 -4.06
C VAL A 140 2.60 -4.21 -3.64
N SER A 141 3.13 -3.74 -2.51
CA SER A 141 2.93 -2.40 -1.99
C SER A 141 3.83 -1.40 -2.74
N VAL A 142 3.20 -0.45 -3.42
CA VAL A 142 3.90 0.54 -4.26
C VAL A 142 3.86 1.91 -3.59
N GLN A 143 5.00 2.60 -3.60
CA GLN A 143 5.06 3.99 -3.15
C GLN A 143 4.04 4.83 -3.91
N HIS A 144 3.19 5.55 -3.17
CA HIS A 144 2.03 6.24 -3.73
C HIS A 144 2.38 7.22 -4.87
N ASN A 145 3.50 7.93 -4.76
CA ASN A 145 3.95 8.86 -5.80
C ASN A 145 4.34 8.16 -7.12
N LYS A 146 4.85 6.92 -7.07
CA LYS A 146 5.13 6.07 -8.26
C LYS A 146 3.88 5.42 -8.84
N TYR A 147 2.79 5.37 -8.09
CA TYR A 147 1.58 4.68 -8.53
C TYR A 147 0.93 5.45 -9.70
N SER A 148 0.33 4.71 -10.64
CA SER A 148 -0.21 5.28 -11.88
C SER A 148 -1.25 6.35 -11.59
N TYR A 149 -1.22 7.44 -12.38
CA TYR A 149 -2.23 8.50 -12.39
C TYR A 149 -3.65 7.99 -12.71
N ASP A 150 -3.78 6.79 -13.27
CA ASP A 150 -5.07 6.15 -13.51
C ASP A 150 -5.78 5.69 -12.23
N PHE A 151 -5.01 5.48 -11.16
CA PHE A 151 -5.48 4.90 -9.91
C PHE A 151 -5.27 5.81 -8.69
N LYS A 152 -4.87 7.07 -8.90
CA LYS A 152 -4.75 8.09 -7.85
C LYS A 152 -5.48 9.37 -8.23
N SER A 153 -5.77 10.19 -7.23
CA SER A 153 -6.26 11.55 -7.44
C SER A 153 -5.08 12.54 -7.54
N ILE A 154 -5.31 13.66 -8.22
CA ILE A 154 -4.30 14.63 -8.59
C ILE A 154 -4.66 15.98 -7.98
N LEU A 155 -3.69 16.60 -7.32
CA LEU A 155 -3.78 17.97 -6.83
C LEU A 155 -3.53 18.92 -8.01
N LEU A 156 -4.57 19.60 -8.50
CA LEU A 156 -4.39 20.58 -9.57
C LEU A 156 -3.50 21.73 -9.08
N ASN A 157 -2.40 21.99 -9.79
CA ASN A 157 -1.35 22.92 -9.39
C ASN A 157 -0.81 22.59 -7.98
N ALA A 158 -0.15 21.44 -7.83
CA ALA A 158 0.38 20.95 -6.55
C ALA A 158 1.24 21.98 -5.80
N THR A 159 1.98 22.84 -6.51
CA THR A 159 2.73 23.97 -5.93
C THR A 159 1.81 24.93 -5.16
N LYS A 160 0.63 25.25 -5.69
CA LYS A 160 -0.36 26.08 -4.99
C LYS A 160 -0.83 25.45 -3.68
N TRP A 161 -0.98 24.12 -3.64
CA TRP A 161 -1.34 23.41 -2.40
C TRP A 161 -0.24 23.50 -1.35
N GLN A 162 1.02 23.32 -1.79
CA GLN A 162 2.19 23.33 -0.92
C GLN A 162 2.49 24.70 -0.32
N TYR A 163 2.23 25.78 -1.05
CA TYR A 163 2.53 27.16 -0.62
C TYR A 163 1.27 27.97 -0.26
N TYR A 164 0.12 27.33 -0.12
CA TYR A 164 -1.13 28.04 0.16
C TYR A 164 -1.03 28.86 1.46
N GLY A 165 -1.48 30.11 1.43
CA GLY A 165 -1.44 31.00 2.60
C GLY A 165 -0.13 31.79 2.74
N THR A 166 0.88 31.50 1.93
CA THR A 166 2.05 32.39 1.77
C THR A 166 1.69 33.63 0.94
N PRO A 167 2.50 34.71 0.95
CA PRO A 167 2.21 35.91 0.18
C PRO A 167 1.89 35.61 -1.29
N ASN A 168 0.76 36.16 -1.78
CA ASN A 168 0.24 35.99 -3.14
C ASN A 168 -0.26 34.58 -3.52
N VAL A 169 -0.41 33.64 -2.58
CA VAL A 169 -0.92 32.29 -2.87
C VAL A 169 -2.25 32.05 -2.17
N THR A 170 -3.36 32.37 -2.84
CA THR A 170 -4.74 32.27 -2.30
C THR A 170 -5.75 31.73 -3.32
N GLY A 171 -7.02 31.59 -2.92
CA GLY A 171 -8.14 31.24 -3.79
C GLY A 171 -8.49 29.74 -3.76
N ASN A 172 -9.02 29.22 -4.86
CA ASN A 172 -9.55 27.85 -4.87
C ASN A 172 -8.44 26.80 -4.99
N LEU A 173 -8.63 25.66 -4.31
CA LEU A 173 -7.89 24.42 -4.52
C LEU A 173 -8.81 23.41 -5.20
N THR A 174 -8.27 22.62 -6.13
CA THR A 174 -9.04 21.64 -6.91
C THR A 174 -8.35 20.29 -6.92
N LEU A 175 -9.08 19.27 -6.48
CA LEU A 175 -8.71 17.87 -6.57
C LEU A 175 -9.33 17.29 -7.84
N LEU A 176 -8.57 16.49 -8.59
CA LEU A 176 -9.00 15.82 -9.81
C LEU A 176 -8.89 14.30 -9.64
N TRP A 177 -9.80 13.53 -10.23
CA TRP A 177 -9.67 12.07 -10.31
C TRP A 177 -10.33 11.54 -11.57
N LYS A 178 -9.85 10.38 -12.04
CA LYS A 178 -10.53 9.67 -13.12
C LYS A 178 -11.73 8.93 -12.56
N LYS A 179 -12.88 9.07 -13.23
CA LYS A 179 -14.01 8.17 -12.98
C LYS A 179 -13.56 6.76 -13.36
N SER A 180 -13.50 5.88 -12.37
CA SER A 180 -12.96 4.53 -12.52
C SER A 180 -14.02 3.51 -12.13
N PRO A 181 -14.02 2.30 -12.74
CA PRO A 181 -14.80 1.17 -12.24
C PRO A 181 -14.52 0.83 -10.76
N LEU A 182 -13.36 1.25 -10.24
CA LEU A 182 -13.00 1.11 -8.82
C LEU A 182 -13.88 1.99 -7.89
N PHE A 183 -14.50 3.05 -8.43
CA PHE A 183 -15.42 3.96 -7.73
C PHE A 183 -16.71 4.14 -8.55
N PRO A 184 -17.56 3.10 -8.63
CA PRO A 184 -18.76 3.13 -9.48
C PRO A 184 -19.89 3.99 -8.90
N GLY A 185 -19.76 4.47 -7.66
CA GLY A 185 -20.77 5.27 -6.98
C GLY A 185 -21.10 6.60 -7.69
N LEU A 186 -22.34 7.05 -7.54
CA LEU A 186 -22.79 8.35 -8.08
C LEU A 186 -22.21 9.54 -7.31
N ALA A 187 -21.80 9.32 -6.06
CA ALA A 187 -21.23 10.34 -5.19
C ALA A 187 -20.07 9.77 -4.35
N VAL A 188 -19.20 10.67 -3.90
CA VAL A 188 -18.00 10.37 -3.12
C VAL A 188 -17.90 11.24 -1.88
N ASN A 189 -17.26 10.72 -0.84
CA ASN A 189 -16.79 11.53 0.28
C ASN A 189 -15.33 11.94 0.01
N VAL A 190 -15.01 13.20 0.26
CA VAL A 190 -13.67 13.76 0.20
C VAL A 190 -13.19 14.00 1.62
N GLU A 191 -12.23 13.21 2.05
CA GLU A 191 -11.74 13.16 3.44
C GLU A 191 -10.30 13.67 3.51
N LEU A 192 -9.98 14.41 4.58
CA LEU A 192 -8.60 14.75 4.90
C LEU A 192 -8.04 13.75 5.92
N TRP A 193 -6.91 13.17 5.58
CA TRP A 193 -6.13 12.31 6.45
C TRP A 193 -4.77 12.97 6.73
N GLY A 194 -4.41 13.09 8.00
CA GLY A 194 -3.13 13.62 8.45
C GLY A 194 -2.11 12.51 8.67
N TYR A 195 -0.84 12.82 8.43
CA TYR A 195 0.30 11.99 8.76
C TYR A 195 1.14 12.66 9.83
N ARG A 196 1.61 11.88 10.80
CA ARG A 196 2.65 12.31 11.73
C ARG A 196 3.47 11.13 12.21
N GLU A 197 4.64 11.44 12.73
CA GLU A 197 5.51 10.51 13.42
C GLU A 197 5.70 11.00 14.85
N THR A 198 5.72 10.06 15.80
CA THR A 198 5.88 10.34 17.23
C THR A 198 6.88 9.37 17.85
N GLY A 199 7.49 9.77 18.96
CA GLY A 199 8.61 9.05 19.56
C GLY A 199 9.97 9.50 19.01
N GLU A 200 11.02 8.77 19.37
CA GLU A 200 12.39 9.08 18.96
C GLU A 200 12.71 8.41 17.62
N PRO A 201 13.15 9.17 16.59
CA PRO A 201 13.45 8.62 15.27
C PRO A 201 14.39 7.40 15.31
N TYR A 202 14.08 6.39 14.51
CA TYR A 202 14.88 5.17 14.36
C TYR A 202 15.08 4.35 15.64
N THR A 203 14.11 4.41 16.56
CA THR A 203 14.03 3.58 17.76
C THR A 203 12.77 2.70 17.77
N ASP A 204 12.73 1.72 18.67
CA ASP A 204 11.56 0.86 18.89
C ASP A 204 10.32 1.62 19.36
N ASN A 205 10.44 2.89 19.75
CA ASN A 205 9.31 3.75 20.16
C ASN A 205 8.84 4.69 19.05
N TRP A 206 9.49 4.68 17.88
CA TRP A 206 9.08 5.51 16.75
C TRP A 206 7.81 4.95 16.12
N ARG A 207 6.79 5.79 15.98
CA ARG A 207 5.47 5.38 15.47
C ARG A 207 4.97 6.37 14.44
N ALA A 208 4.69 5.84 13.25
CA ALA A 208 3.99 6.55 12.19
C ALA A 208 2.47 6.39 12.37
N GLU A 209 1.71 7.46 12.14
CA GLU A 209 0.26 7.47 12.26
C GLU A 209 -0.36 8.19 11.05
N TRP A 210 -1.29 7.50 10.38
CA TRP A 210 -2.26 8.13 9.51
C TRP A 210 -3.60 8.22 10.24
N LYS A 211 -4.17 9.42 10.30
CA LYS A 211 -5.42 9.67 11.04
C LYS A 211 -6.42 10.43 10.20
N PHE A 212 -7.66 9.96 10.20
CA PHE A 212 -8.79 10.74 9.69
C PHE A 212 -8.95 12.02 10.52
N LEU A 213 -8.96 13.18 9.86
CA LEU A 213 -9.15 14.46 10.53
C LEU A 213 -10.61 14.91 10.44
N TYR A 214 -11.09 15.15 9.21
CA TYR A 214 -12.46 15.59 8.93
C TYR A 214 -12.80 15.44 7.44
N THR A 215 -14.07 15.66 7.10
CA THR A 215 -14.58 15.62 5.73
C THR A 215 -14.58 17.01 5.12
N LEU A 216 -13.97 17.16 3.93
CA LEU A 216 -14.03 18.38 3.13
C LEU A 216 -15.32 18.47 2.30
N GLY A 217 -15.79 17.33 1.80
CA GLY A 217 -17.03 17.24 1.02
C GLY A 217 -17.71 15.90 1.23
N LYS A 218 -18.98 15.89 1.62
CA LYS A 218 -19.76 14.66 1.85
C LYS A 218 -20.76 14.48 0.72
N GLY A 219 -20.81 13.29 0.11
CA GLY A 219 -21.75 13.02 -1.00
C GLY A 219 -21.56 13.93 -2.21
N VAL A 220 -20.33 14.31 -2.51
CA VAL A 220 -19.99 15.13 -3.69
C VAL A 220 -20.28 14.31 -4.95
N PRO A 221 -20.94 14.87 -5.98
CA PRO A 221 -21.15 14.18 -7.25
C PRO A 221 -19.83 13.63 -7.83
N ASN A 222 -19.85 12.38 -8.28
CA ASN A 222 -18.68 11.72 -8.87
C ASN A 222 -18.44 12.17 -10.33
N THR A 223 -18.09 13.45 -10.50
CA THR A 223 -17.86 14.10 -11.80
C THR A 223 -16.37 14.20 -12.16
N GLY A 224 -15.48 13.71 -11.30
CA GLY A 224 -14.02 13.70 -11.53
C GLY A 224 -13.26 14.91 -10.98
N TYR A 225 -13.93 15.80 -10.26
CA TYR A 225 -13.26 16.93 -9.59
C TYR A 225 -14.00 17.41 -8.35
N PHE A 226 -13.26 18.04 -7.44
CA PHE A 226 -13.78 18.71 -6.26
C PHE A 226 -13.00 20.00 -6.01
N THR A 227 -13.69 21.11 -5.83
CA THR A 227 -13.10 22.43 -5.65
C THR A 227 -13.63 23.07 -4.38
N PHE A 228 -12.74 23.67 -3.58
CA PHE A 228 -13.09 24.40 -2.38
C PHE A 228 -12.16 25.58 -2.12
N VAL A 229 -12.58 26.49 -1.25
CA VAL A 229 -11.74 27.58 -0.72
C VAL A 229 -11.26 27.17 0.68
N PRO A 230 -9.94 26.98 0.89
CA PRO A 230 -9.42 26.59 2.18
C PRO A 230 -9.65 27.62 3.28
N LYS A 231 -10.03 27.12 4.46
CA LYS A 231 -10.04 27.86 5.72
C LYS A 231 -9.01 27.24 6.66
N PRO A 232 -8.27 28.04 7.47
CA PRO A 232 -7.46 27.50 8.55
C PRO A 232 -8.32 26.57 9.41
N ALA A 233 -7.77 25.42 9.79
CA ALA A 233 -8.47 24.59 10.75
C ALA A 233 -8.27 25.09 12.17
N GLU A 234 -9.18 24.69 13.04
CA GLU A 234 -9.05 24.89 14.48
C GLU A 234 -8.20 23.77 15.09
N LYS A 235 -7.60 24.05 16.26
CA LYS A 235 -6.91 23.03 17.04
C LYS A 235 -7.92 21.96 17.51
N PRO A 236 -7.52 20.68 17.53
CA PRO A 236 -6.16 20.17 17.33
C PRO A 236 -5.81 19.83 15.86
N TYR A 237 -6.68 20.10 14.89
CA TYR A 237 -6.43 19.67 13.52
C TYR A 237 -5.32 20.48 12.85
N SER A 238 -5.26 21.80 13.07
CA SER A 238 -4.21 22.65 12.49
C SER A 238 -2.77 22.26 12.81
N ASP A 239 -2.55 21.42 13.84
CA ASP A 239 -1.24 20.89 14.20
C ASP A 239 -0.75 19.77 13.24
N TRP A 240 -1.60 19.29 12.32
CA TRP A 240 -1.25 18.30 11.30
C TRP A 240 -0.67 18.97 10.05
N GLU A 241 0.62 18.79 9.83
CA GLU A 241 1.36 19.56 8.81
C GLU A 241 1.48 18.82 7.48
N ILE A 242 1.36 17.49 7.49
CA ILE A 242 1.42 16.62 6.31
C ILE A 242 0.13 15.80 6.24
N GLY A 243 -0.34 15.54 5.02
CA GLY A 243 -1.49 14.68 4.84
C GLY A 243 -1.80 14.36 3.38
N ALA A 244 -2.91 13.67 3.17
CA ALA A 244 -3.43 13.30 1.87
C ALA A 244 -4.96 13.37 1.88
N LEU A 245 -5.54 13.58 0.70
CA LEU A 245 -6.98 13.49 0.50
C LEU A 245 -7.36 12.07 0.11
N ARG A 246 -8.43 11.56 0.72
CA ARG A 246 -8.99 10.24 0.43
C ARG A 246 -10.39 10.37 -0.12
N LEU A 247 -10.65 9.67 -1.21
CA LEU A 247 -11.95 9.53 -1.85
C LEU A 247 -12.53 8.16 -1.49
N THR A 248 -13.73 8.14 -0.92
CA THR A 248 -14.51 6.93 -0.63
C THR A 248 -15.90 7.04 -1.26
N ASN A 249 -16.60 5.91 -1.42
CA ASN A 249 -18.00 5.95 -1.86
C ASN A 249 -18.86 6.68 -0.80
N SER A 250 -19.83 7.48 -1.22
CA SER A 250 -20.72 8.20 -0.29
C SER A 250 -21.47 7.31 0.70
N ASN A 251 -21.68 6.03 0.34
CA ASN A 251 -22.36 5.05 1.19
C ASN A 251 -21.47 4.54 2.34
N GLU A 252 -20.15 4.71 2.22
CA GLU A 252 -19.22 4.34 3.29
C GLU A 252 -19.34 5.31 4.45
N SER A 253 -19.15 4.78 5.66
CA SER A 253 -19.00 5.61 6.84
C SER A 253 -17.73 6.45 6.72
N VAL A 254 -17.82 7.74 7.02
CA VAL A 254 -16.68 8.65 6.95
C VAL A 254 -15.55 8.17 7.86
N GLY A 255 -14.32 8.20 7.35
CA GLY A 255 -13.11 7.89 8.14
C GLY A 255 -12.91 6.39 8.42
N ILE A 256 -13.78 5.51 7.93
CA ILE A 256 -13.62 4.06 8.07
C ILE A 256 -12.31 3.60 7.41
N GLN A 257 -11.55 2.73 8.06
CA GLN A 257 -10.29 2.22 7.51
C GLN A 257 -10.54 1.06 6.52
N ASN A 258 -9.55 0.76 5.69
CA ASN A 258 -9.50 -0.45 4.85
C ASN A 258 -10.70 -0.65 3.90
N VAL A 259 -11.31 0.45 3.46
CA VAL A 259 -12.34 0.45 2.41
C VAL A 259 -11.76 0.89 1.07
N ARG A 260 -12.48 0.57 0.00
CA ARG A 260 -12.12 1.02 -1.36
C ARG A 260 -11.91 2.51 -1.33
N SER A 261 -10.70 2.93 -1.64
CA SER A 261 -10.33 4.34 -1.62
C SER A 261 -9.31 4.72 -2.67
N VAL A 262 -9.43 5.95 -3.16
CA VAL A 262 -8.44 6.61 -4.01
C VAL A 262 -7.83 7.73 -3.20
N TRP A 263 -6.51 7.80 -3.24
CA TRP A 263 -5.74 8.77 -2.48
C TRP A 263 -5.13 9.81 -3.39
N SER A 264 -4.90 11.01 -2.87
CA SER A 264 -3.99 11.98 -3.47
C SER A 264 -2.57 11.67 -3.06
N SER A 265 -1.59 12.24 -3.77
CA SER A 265 -0.24 12.38 -3.22
C SER A 265 -0.27 13.04 -1.84
N SER A 266 0.61 12.56 -0.95
CA SER A 266 0.87 13.26 0.30
C SER A 266 1.49 14.62 -0.01
N HIS A 267 1.10 15.62 0.77
CA HIS A 267 1.55 16.99 0.58
C HIS A 267 1.56 17.74 1.92
N ALA A 268 2.29 18.84 1.95
CA ALA A 268 2.20 19.81 3.03
C ALA A 268 0.79 20.41 3.07
N LEU A 269 0.17 20.39 4.24
CA LEU A 269 -1.16 20.94 4.48
C LEU A 269 -1.08 22.45 4.76
N ALA A 270 -0.30 23.22 4.00
CA ALA A 270 -0.15 24.67 4.23
C ALA A 270 -1.50 25.41 4.26
N TRP A 271 -2.46 24.96 3.46
CA TRP A 271 -3.82 25.48 3.40
C TRP A 271 -4.65 25.24 4.68
N HIS A 272 -4.24 24.26 5.49
CA HIS A 272 -4.86 23.79 6.72
C HIS A 272 -4.30 24.48 7.98
N LEU A 273 -3.07 24.97 7.90
CA LEU A 273 -2.34 25.59 9.02
C LEU A 273 -3.04 26.85 9.56
N GLU A 274 -2.73 27.17 10.81
CA GLU A 274 -3.30 28.28 11.57
C GLU A 274 -2.94 29.68 11.03
N GLU A 275 -3.66 30.70 11.51
CA GLU A 275 -3.52 32.09 11.02
C GLU A 275 -2.13 32.69 11.30
N THR A 276 -1.42 32.20 12.31
CA THR A 276 -0.04 32.63 12.63
C THR A 276 0.93 32.30 11.49
N PHE A 277 0.80 31.13 10.86
CA PHE A 277 1.55 30.74 9.66
C PHE A 277 1.23 31.68 8.49
N ARG A 278 -0.05 32.05 8.31
CA ARG A 278 -0.46 32.96 7.22
C ARG A 278 0.06 34.39 7.44
N ARG A 279 0.18 34.82 8.69
CA ARG A 279 0.70 36.15 9.05
C ARG A 279 2.19 36.30 8.75
N ASP A 280 2.99 35.28 9.05
CA ASP A 280 4.43 35.28 8.78
C ASP A 280 4.93 33.86 8.45
N SER A 281 4.70 33.44 7.21
CA SER A 281 5.09 32.12 6.74
C SER A 281 6.60 31.93 6.67
N ALA A 282 7.37 33.03 6.53
CA ALA A 282 8.82 32.99 6.46
C ALA A 282 9.42 32.68 7.84
N ALA A 283 8.96 33.37 8.89
CA ALA A 283 9.38 33.08 10.26
C ALA A 283 8.96 31.67 10.69
N TRP A 284 7.76 31.22 10.32
CA TRP A 284 7.31 29.85 10.58
C TRP A 284 8.23 28.81 9.92
N ALA A 285 8.54 28.99 8.63
CA ALA A 285 9.43 28.08 7.90
C ALA A 285 10.86 28.08 8.46
N TYR A 286 11.37 29.25 8.87
CA TYR A 286 12.68 29.36 9.50
C TYR A 286 12.74 28.61 10.84
N SER A 287 11.72 28.76 11.69
CA SER A 287 11.61 28.03 12.95
C SER A 287 11.59 26.51 12.73
N LYS A 288 10.86 26.03 11.71
CA LYS A 288 10.83 24.61 11.35
C LYS A 288 12.18 24.11 10.83
N CYS A 289 12.88 24.90 10.02
CA CYS A 289 14.21 24.58 9.53
C CYS A 289 15.21 24.39 10.68
N LEU A 290 15.20 25.29 11.68
CA LEU A 290 16.05 25.16 12.86
C LEU A 290 15.71 23.90 13.68
N ALA A 291 14.43 23.63 13.93
CA ALA A 291 14.02 22.43 14.66
C ALA A 291 14.42 21.13 13.95
N TRP A 292 14.29 21.11 12.61
CA TRP A 292 14.78 19.99 11.80
C TRP A 292 16.30 19.85 11.88
N HIS A 293 17.06 20.96 11.79
CA HIS A 293 18.52 20.93 11.90
C HIS A 293 19.01 20.32 13.23
N GLU A 294 18.40 20.71 14.35
CA GLU A 294 18.72 20.14 15.67
C GLU A 294 18.40 18.63 15.73
N THR A 295 17.29 18.21 15.13
CA THR A 295 16.92 16.78 15.06
C THR A 295 17.91 15.99 14.20
N GLU A 296 18.33 16.54 13.06
CA GLU A 296 19.29 15.90 12.15
C GLU A 296 20.62 15.58 12.84
N GLN A 297 21.06 16.44 13.78
CA GLN A 297 22.30 16.22 14.55
C GLN A 297 22.24 14.97 15.45
N THR A 298 21.05 14.48 15.79
CA THR A 298 20.88 13.29 16.64
C THR A 298 20.63 12.01 15.84
N LEU A 299 20.51 12.09 14.51
CA LEU A 299 20.20 10.92 13.69
C LEU A 299 21.42 10.00 13.49
N PRO A 300 21.21 8.69 13.29
CA PRO A 300 22.28 7.78 12.92
C PRO A 300 22.99 8.17 11.61
N ASN A 301 24.25 7.76 11.46
CA ASN A 301 24.96 7.94 10.19
C ASN A 301 24.51 6.92 9.15
N PHE A 302 23.58 7.31 8.27
CA PHE A 302 23.09 6.44 7.20
C PHE A 302 24.11 6.21 6.07
N LEU A 303 25.06 7.14 5.88
CA LEU A 303 25.97 7.11 4.72
C LEU A 303 26.89 5.89 4.70
N SER A 304 27.20 5.31 5.87
CA SER A 304 28.03 4.11 5.95
C SER A 304 27.29 2.81 5.59
N GLU A 305 25.96 2.85 5.46
CA GLU A 305 25.12 1.65 5.28
C GLU A 305 24.40 1.62 3.93
N ILE A 306 24.30 2.76 3.25
CA ILE A 306 23.66 2.86 1.93
C ILE A 306 24.67 2.64 0.81
N ALA A 307 24.18 2.22 -0.36
CA ALA A 307 25.03 2.04 -1.53
C ALA A 307 25.64 3.39 -1.97
N ASP A 308 26.93 3.38 -2.31
CA ASP A 308 27.61 4.54 -2.88
C ASP A 308 26.91 5.06 -4.13
N CYS A 309 26.83 6.39 -4.25
CA CYS A 309 26.24 7.01 -5.43
C CYS A 309 27.06 6.65 -6.69
N PRO A 310 26.39 6.33 -7.82
CA PRO A 310 27.07 6.10 -9.08
C PRO A 310 27.77 7.37 -9.57
N CYS A 311 28.95 7.23 -10.17
CA CYS A 311 29.76 8.36 -10.61
C CYS A 311 29.12 9.14 -11.79
N THR A 312 28.26 8.48 -12.57
CA THR A 312 27.61 9.09 -13.74
C THR A 312 26.13 8.74 -13.80
N LEU A 313 25.34 9.63 -14.42
CA LEU A 313 23.91 9.37 -14.67
C LEU A 313 23.69 8.12 -15.54
N ALA A 314 24.58 7.86 -16.51
CA ALA A 314 24.48 6.67 -17.36
C ALA A 314 24.60 5.37 -16.54
N GLN A 315 25.55 5.32 -15.59
CA GLN A 315 25.67 4.18 -14.66
C GLN A 315 24.42 4.04 -13.80
N ALA A 316 23.91 5.14 -13.25
CA ALA A 316 22.71 5.12 -12.43
C ALA A 316 21.49 4.58 -13.18
N ARG A 317 21.30 4.98 -14.44
CA ARG A 317 20.19 4.54 -15.30
C ARG A 317 20.34 3.09 -15.76
N ALA A 318 21.57 2.60 -15.89
CA ALA A 318 21.82 1.19 -16.21
C ALA A 318 21.57 0.27 -15.00
N ASP A 319 21.75 0.78 -13.79
CA ASP A 319 21.59 0.03 -12.54
C ASP A 319 20.22 0.27 -11.89
N THR A 320 19.18 -0.23 -12.56
CA THR A 320 17.80 -0.15 -12.08
C THR A 320 17.51 -1.07 -10.88
N GLY A 321 18.47 -1.91 -10.49
CA GLY A 321 18.35 -2.81 -9.35
C GLY A 321 18.70 -2.12 -8.02
N ARG A 322 19.65 -1.18 -8.05
CA ARG A 322 20.05 -0.40 -6.86
C ARG A 322 19.56 1.04 -6.87
N PHE A 323 19.29 1.62 -8.05
CA PHE A 323 18.90 3.02 -8.17
C PHE A 323 17.61 3.20 -8.95
N HIS A 324 16.87 4.25 -8.61
CA HIS A 324 15.71 4.71 -9.37
C HIS A 324 15.70 6.24 -9.46
N THR A 325 14.99 6.77 -10.44
CA THR A 325 14.82 8.22 -10.61
C THR A 325 14.05 8.85 -9.45
N ASP A 326 14.48 10.04 -9.02
CA ASP A 326 13.77 10.85 -8.03
C ASP A 326 12.44 11.40 -8.59
N TYR A 327 11.40 11.40 -7.75
CA TYR A 327 10.04 11.77 -8.16
C TYR A 327 9.85 13.23 -8.52
N GLY A 328 10.67 14.12 -7.95
CA GLY A 328 10.60 15.56 -8.18
C GLY A 328 11.58 16.08 -9.23
N CYS A 329 12.47 15.21 -9.73
CA CYS A 329 13.56 15.60 -10.62
C CYS A 329 13.84 14.50 -11.66
N ASP A 330 12.95 14.41 -12.65
CA ASP A 330 13.00 13.44 -13.74
C ASP A 330 12.94 14.13 -15.11
N ILE A 331 14.05 14.05 -15.86
CA ILE A 331 14.19 14.62 -17.19
C ILE A 331 13.11 14.14 -18.17
N GLU A 332 12.64 12.90 -18.03
CA GLU A 332 11.63 12.31 -18.93
C GLU A 332 10.23 12.88 -18.64
N GLN A 333 10.04 13.50 -17.47
CA GLN A 333 8.79 14.14 -17.05
C GLN A 333 8.89 15.68 -17.00
N GLY A 334 9.94 16.26 -17.60
CA GLY A 334 10.09 17.70 -17.71
C GLY A 334 10.67 18.40 -16.48
N SER A 335 11.40 17.68 -15.63
CA SER A 335 12.24 18.16 -14.51
C SER A 335 11.97 19.56 -13.96
N LEU A 336 11.31 19.62 -12.80
CA LEU A 336 11.24 20.85 -11.99
C LEU A 336 12.39 20.96 -10.98
N CYS A 337 12.84 19.83 -10.42
CA CYS A 337 14.00 19.71 -9.53
C CYS A 337 14.02 20.75 -8.40
N THR A 338 12.86 21.01 -7.78
CA THR A 338 12.62 22.13 -6.86
C THR A 338 13.66 22.27 -5.75
N TYR A 339 14.17 21.15 -5.24
CA TYR A 339 15.14 21.10 -4.12
C TYR A 339 16.59 20.91 -4.57
N HIS A 340 16.84 20.82 -5.87
CA HIS A 340 18.16 20.60 -6.45
C HIS A 340 18.42 21.63 -7.57
N PRO A 341 18.67 22.90 -7.21
CA PRO A 341 18.88 23.96 -8.20
C PRO A 341 20.00 23.61 -9.19
N GLY A 342 19.71 23.72 -10.49
CA GLY A 342 20.65 23.39 -11.57
C GLY A 342 20.70 21.91 -11.95
N ALA A 343 20.07 21.02 -11.18
CA ALA A 343 19.90 19.63 -11.59
C ALA A 343 18.81 19.50 -12.67
N VAL A 344 19.00 18.53 -13.57
CA VAL A 344 18.01 18.15 -14.59
C VAL A 344 17.51 16.71 -14.42
N HIS A 345 18.15 15.92 -13.55
CA HIS A 345 17.73 14.58 -13.19
C HIS A 345 18.43 14.18 -11.89
N CYS A 346 17.70 13.59 -10.95
CA CYS A 346 18.26 13.01 -9.74
C CYS A 346 17.93 11.52 -9.65
N VAL A 347 18.82 10.77 -9.02
CA VAL A 347 18.66 9.33 -8.77
C VAL A 347 18.79 9.06 -7.28
N ARG A 348 18.09 8.02 -6.83
CA ARG A 348 18.01 7.62 -5.42
C ARG A 348 18.25 6.13 -5.30
N ALA A 349 18.88 5.72 -4.20
CA ALA A 349 18.98 4.32 -3.84
C ALA A 349 17.57 3.73 -3.63
N ILE A 350 17.35 2.51 -4.10
CA ILE A 350 16.10 1.78 -3.93
C ILE A 350 15.95 1.27 -2.50
N GLN A 351 17.06 0.83 -1.89
CA GLN A 351 17.08 0.34 -0.52
C GLN A 351 17.35 1.50 0.44
N ALA A 352 16.53 1.57 1.49
CA ALA A 352 16.81 2.37 2.67
C ALA A 352 17.94 1.71 3.49
N SER A 353 18.31 2.32 4.64
CA SER A 353 19.25 1.69 5.57
C SER A 353 18.76 0.28 5.93
N PRO A 354 19.57 -0.77 5.77
CA PRO A 354 19.21 -2.13 6.17
C PRO A 354 19.01 -2.30 7.67
N ARG A 355 19.55 -1.37 8.48
CA ARG A 355 19.47 -1.39 9.94
C ARG A 355 18.24 -0.68 10.48
N TYR A 356 17.81 0.37 9.79
CA TYR A 356 16.83 1.34 10.28
C TYR A 356 15.57 1.46 9.42
N GLY A 357 15.53 0.80 8.26
CA GLY A 357 14.46 0.89 7.26
C GLY A 357 13.53 -0.30 7.18
#